data_AF-A0A7L0HWA7-F1
#
_entry.id   AF-A0A7L0HWA7-F1
#
_cell.length_a   1.000
_cell.length_b   1.000
_cell.length_c   1.000
_cell.angle_alpha   90.00
_cell.angle_beta   90.00
_cell.angle_gamma   90.00
#
_symmetry.space_group_name_H-M   'P 1'
#
loop_
_entity.id
_entity.type
_entity.pdbx_description
1 polymer ?
#
loop_
_entity_poly.entity_id
_entity_poly.type
_entity_poly.pdbx_seq_one_letter_code
_entity_poly.pdbx_strand_id
1 'polypeptide(L)'
;QLRDLLQWYAASFRDPMMLQPPEWFKAFIYCEAFLQMPFFPIAVYAFFKGGCKWIRTPAIIYSTHVATTLFAILAHILFHDFSKSQHPGPQTQRERLVLLSIYAPYLLIPLLLLFTMLFHPHYNQAEKRKRK
;
A
#
# COMPACT_ATOMS: atom_id res chain seq x y z
N GLN A 1 -4.35 -18.94 -18.68
CA GLN A 1 -4.43 -17.47 -18.91
C GLN A 1 -3.97 -16.66 -17.70
N LEU A 2 -4.62 -16.69 -16.53
CA LEU A 2 -4.19 -15.86 -15.38
C LEU A 2 -2.86 -16.33 -14.76
N ARG A 3 -2.63 -17.65 -14.69
CA ARG A 3 -1.37 -18.23 -14.19
C ARG A 3 -0.18 -17.92 -15.12
N ASP A 4 -0.42 -17.92 -16.43
CA ASP A 4 0.62 -17.62 -17.42
C ASP A 4 1.04 -16.14 -17.37
N LEU A 5 0.08 -15.23 -17.15
CA LEU A 5 0.34 -13.81 -16.88
C LEU A 5 1.15 -13.60 -15.60
N LEU A 6 0.81 -14.35 -14.54
CA LEU A 6 1.51 -14.26 -13.25
C LEU A 6 2.94 -14.81 -13.36
N GLN A 7 3.15 -15.88 -14.12
CA GLN A 7 4.49 -16.38 -14.44
C GLN A 7 5.29 -15.41 -15.32
N TRP A 8 4.66 -14.77 -16.30
CA TRP A 8 5.31 -13.75 -17.13
C TRP A 8 5.71 -12.51 -16.31
N TYR A 9 4.81 -12.04 -15.43
CA TYR A 9 5.09 -10.95 -14.50
C TYR A 9 6.24 -11.32 -13.57
N ALA A 10 6.19 -12.51 -12.98
CA ALA A 10 7.22 -12.93 -12.05
C ALA A 10 8.57 -13.19 -12.73
N ALA A 11 8.59 -13.67 -13.98
CA ALA A 11 9.81 -13.81 -14.76
C ALA A 11 10.40 -12.45 -15.15
N SER A 12 9.55 -11.46 -15.47
CA SER A 12 10.00 -10.13 -15.90
C SER A 12 10.43 -9.24 -14.74
N PHE A 13 9.70 -9.28 -13.62
CA PHE A 13 9.91 -8.40 -12.47
C PHE A 13 10.61 -9.08 -11.29
N ARG A 14 10.84 -10.39 -11.36
CA ARG A 14 11.47 -11.21 -10.31
C ARG A 14 10.86 -10.92 -8.94
N ASP A 15 9.53 -10.98 -8.87
CA ASP A 15 8.79 -10.81 -7.63
C ASP A 15 8.42 -12.18 -7.04
N PRO A 16 9.25 -12.77 -6.18
CA PRO A 16 8.96 -14.05 -5.55
C PRO A 16 7.81 -13.96 -4.55
N MET A 17 7.48 -12.75 -4.04
CA MET A 17 6.42 -12.58 -3.04
C MET A 17 5.03 -12.78 -3.66
N MET A 18 4.86 -12.47 -4.94
CA MET A 18 3.62 -12.75 -5.68
C MET A 18 3.48 -14.23 -6.08
N LEU A 19 4.59 -14.92 -6.37
CA LEU A 19 4.60 -16.33 -6.75
C LEU A 19 4.42 -17.27 -5.55
N GLN A 20 5.16 -17.01 -4.48
CA GLN A 20 5.12 -17.76 -3.23
C GLN A 20 4.96 -16.78 -2.07
N PRO A 21 3.73 -16.28 -1.85
CA PRO A 21 3.49 -15.33 -0.79
C PRO A 21 3.79 -15.95 0.57
N PRO A 22 4.76 -15.41 1.33
CA PRO A 22 5.02 -15.87 2.69
C PRO A 22 3.81 -15.59 3.58
N GLU A 23 3.66 -16.32 4.69
CA GLU A 23 2.43 -16.27 5.51
C GLU A 23 2.10 -14.87 6.02
N TRP A 24 3.11 -14.08 6.38
CA TRP A 24 2.94 -12.68 6.80
C TRP A 24 2.45 -11.79 5.66
N PHE A 25 2.86 -12.05 4.41
CA PHE A 25 2.41 -11.29 3.24
C PHE A 25 0.98 -11.66 2.86
N LYS A 26 0.61 -12.94 2.98
CA LYS A 26 -0.80 -13.36 2.87
C LYS A 26 -1.68 -12.64 3.89
N ALA A 27 -1.23 -12.53 5.14
CA ALA A 27 -1.95 -11.78 6.17
C ALA A 27 -2.16 -10.31 5.77
N PHE A 28 -1.13 -9.66 5.20
CA PHE A 28 -1.27 -8.30 4.67
C PHE A 28 -2.24 -8.22 3.49
N ILE A 29 -2.21 -9.16 2.55
CA ILE A 29 -3.18 -9.23 1.45
C ILE A 29 -4.60 -9.38 1.98
N TYR A 30 -4.82 -10.22 3.00
CA TYR A 30 -6.14 -10.33 3.62
C TYR A 30 -6.55 -9.02 4.29
N CYS A 31 -5.68 -8.40 5.09
CA CYS A 31 -5.95 -7.09 5.70
C CYS A 31 -6.28 -6.03 4.64
N GLU A 32 -5.54 -6.01 3.54
CA GLU A 32 -5.80 -5.12 2.41
C GLU A 32 -7.16 -5.44 1.76
N ALA A 33 -7.45 -6.71 1.46
CA ALA A 33 -8.73 -7.11 0.90
C ALA A 33 -9.92 -6.82 1.81
N PHE A 34 -9.76 -6.83 3.14
CA PHE A 34 -10.83 -6.52 4.09
C PHE A 34 -10.94 -5.04 4.44
N LEU A 35 -9.84 -4.27 4.42
CA LEU A 35 -9.84 -2.86 4.81
C LEU A 35 -9.83 -1.91 3.60
N GLN A 36 -9.03 -2.21 2.57
CA GLN A 36 -8.86 -1.36 1.39
C GLN A 36 -10.04 -1.45 0.43
N MET A 37 -10.51 -2.66 0.11
CA MET A 37 -11.65 -2.87 -0.79
C MET A 37 -12.92 -2.12 -0.35
N PRO A 38 -13.40 -2.22 0.90
CA PRO A 38 -14.57 -1.47 1.33
C PRO A 38 -14.27 0.02 1.52
N PHE A 39 -13.03 0.41 1.82
CA PHE A 39 -12.66 1.81 1.94
C PHE A 39 -12.69 2.54 0.59
N PHE A 40 -12.33 1.88 -0.52
CA PHE A 40 -12.33 2.48 -1.86
C PHE A 40 -13.66 3.15 -2.26
N PRO A 41 -14.83 2.46 -2.23
CA PRO A 41 -16.10 3.10 -2.58
C PRO A 41 -16.49 4.20 -1.59
N ILE A 42 -16.16 4.05 -0.29
CA ILE A 42 -16.40 5.09 0.73
C ILE A 42 -15.56 6.34 0.42
N ALA A 43 -14.30 6.15 0.05
CA ALA A 43 -13.39 7.20 -0.31
C ALA A 43 -13.85 7.92 -1.58
N VAL A 44 -14.16 7.16 -2.64
CA VAL A 44 -14.69 7.71 -3.89
C VAL A 44 -15.96 8.52 -3.64
N TYR A 45 -16.91 7.99 -2.87
CA TYR A 45 -18.15 8.71 -2.54
C TYR A 45 -17.89 10.02 -1.80
N ALA A 46 -17.04 9.99 -0.77
CA ALA A 46 -16.74 11.15 0.06
C ALA A 46 -15.95 12.23 -0.69
N PHE A 47 -15.03 11.84 -1.57
CA PHE A 47 -14.29 12.75 -2.45
C PHE A 47 -15.18 13.31 -3.55
N PHE A 48 -16.03 12.49 -4.17
CA PHE A 48 -16.95 12.90 -5.23
C PHE A 48 -18.01 13.90 -4.74
N LYS A 49 -18.62 13.63 -3.58
CA LYS A 49 -19.62 14.53 -2.99
C LYS A 49 -19.03 15.86 -2.56
N GLY A 50 -17.72 15.89 -2.24
CA GLY A 50 -17.03 17.05 -1.70
C GLY A 50 -17.50 17.40 -0.28
N GLY A 51 -16.57 17.81 0.60
CA GLY A 51 -16.92 18.32 1.92
C GLY A 51 -17.36 17.28 2.98
N CYS A 52 -17.21 15.97 2.73
CA CYS A 52 -17.48 14.92 3.71
C CYS A 52 -16.40 14.86 4.80
N LYS A 53 -16.49 15.75 5.80
CA LYS A 53 -15.48 15.91 6.86
C LYS A 53 -15.26 14.67 7.75
N TRP A 54 -16.22 13.73 7.78
CA TRP A 54 -16.08 12.47 8.52
C TRP A 54 -14.98 11.58 7.93
N ILE A 55 -14.59 11.75 6.66
CA ILE A 55 -13.64 10.84 6.02
C ILE A 55 -12.22 11.01 6.55
N ARG A 56 -11.93 12.11 7.24
CA ARG A 56 -10.60 12.39 7.78
C ARG A 56 -10.08 11.23 8.64
N THR A 57 -10.85 10.79 9.64
CA THR A 57 -10.40 9.74 10.56
C THR A 57 -10.24 8.38 9.86
N PRO A 58 -11.23 7.88 9.08
CA PRO A 58 -11.05 6.65 8.29
C PRO A 58 -9.90 6.72 7.29
N ALA A 59 -9.70 7.85 6.61
CA ALA A 59 -8.61 8.03 5.66
C ALA A 59 -7.24 8.05 6.33
N ILE A 60 -7.10 8.66 7.50
CA ILE A 60 -5.86 8.61 8.29
C ILE A 60 -5.56 7.16 8.69
N ILE A 61 -6.53 6.44 9.26
CA ILE A 61 -6.35 5.04 9.67
C ILE A 61 -5.93 4.17 8.49
N TYR A 62 -6.66 4.30 7.36
CA TYR A 62 -6.35 3.59 6.12
C TYR A 62 -4.93 3.90 5.63
N SER A 63 -4.61 5.18 5.44
CA SER A 63 -3.31 5.58 4.92
C SER A 63 -2.15 5.15 5.82
N THR A 64 -2.30 5.26 7.14
CA THR A 64 -1.27 4.82 8.10
C THR A 64 -1.09 3.30 8.06
N HIS A 65 -2.19 2.54 7.95
CA HIS A 65 -2.12 1.09 7.84
C HIS A 65 -1.39 0.66 6.57
N VAL A 66 -1.82 1.17 5.40
CA VAL A 66 -1.19 0.84 4.09
C VAL A 66 0.27 1.28 4.05
N ALA A 67 0.60 2.46 4.61
CA ALA A 67 1.99 2.91 4.68
C ALA A 67 2.86 1.97 5.52
N THR A 68 2.31 1.43 6.61
CA THR A 68 3.03 0.51 7.51
C THR A 68 3.25 -0.86 6.86
N THR A 69 2.22 -1.44 6.22
CA THR A 69 2.35 -2.73 5.53
C THR A 69 3.30 -2.63 4.35
N LEU A 70 3.22 -1.57 3.55
CA LEU A 70 4.16 -1.36 2.46
C LEU A 70 5.57 -1.06 2.92
N PHE A 71 5.76 -0.31 4.02
CA PHE A 71 7.08 -0.13 4.60
C PHE A 71 7.71 -1.48 4.97
N ALA A 72 6.94 -2.39 5.58
CA ALA A 72 7.40 -3.74 5.89
C ALA A 72 7.75 -4.54 4.62
N ILE A 73 6.96 -4.44 3.55
CA ILE A 73 7.24 -5.07 2.25
C ILE A 73 8.51 -4.51 1.61
N LEU A 74 8.68 -3.18 1.59
CA LEU A 74 9.88 -2.52 1.04
C LEU A 74 11.14 -2.89 1.84
N ALA A 75 11.04 -2.93 3.17
CA ALA A 75 12.12 -3.38 4.03
C ALA A 75 12.46 -4.85 3.75
N HIS A 76 11.45 -5.70 3.56
CA HIS A 76 11.68 -7.10 3.18
C HIS A 76 12.39 -7.20 1.83
N ILE A 77 11.97 -6.46 0.81
CA ILE A 77 12.64 -6.43 -0.51
C ILE A 77 14.10 -5.96 -0.40
N LEU A 78 14.38 -4.99 0.47
CA LEU A 78 15.71 -4.40 0.59
C LEU A 78 16.68 -5.26 1.42
N PHE A 79 16.20 -5.91 2.48
CA PHE A 79 17.05 -6.61 3.45
C PHE A 79 16.98 -8.13 3.38
N HIS A 80 15.93 -8.71 2.79
CA HIS A 80 15.81 -10.16 2.69
C HIS A 80 16.82 -10.75 1.70
N ASP A 81 17.36 -11.91 2.04
CA ASP A 81 18.26 -12.65 1.16
C ASP A 81 17.46 -13.63 0.31
N PHE A 82 17.22 -13.24 -0.94
CA PHE A 82 16.56 -14.07 -1.95
C PHE A 82 17.49 -15.14 -2.57
N SER A 83 18.73 -15.28 -2.09
CA SER A 83 19.65 -16.32 -2.58
C SER A 83 19.16 -17.75 -2.27
N LYS A 84 18.37 -17.93 -1.20
CA LYS A 84 17.86 -19.24 -0.76
C LYS A 84 16.44 -19.55 -1.24
N SER A 85 15.78 -18.67 -2.00
CA SER A 85 14.41 -18.90 -2.44
C SER A 85 14.35 -19.84 -3.65
N GLN A 86 13.30 -20.68 -3.71
CA GLN A 86 13.06 -21.64 -4.80
C GLN A 86 12.89 -20.97 -6.17
N HIS A 87 12.61 -19.67 -6.20
CA HIS A 87 12.57 -18.83 -7.39
C HIS A 87 13.61 -17.70 -7.29
N PRO A 88 14.29 -17.33 -8.39
CA PRO A 88 15.27 -16.25 -8.38
C PRO A 88 14.57 -14.92 -8.09
N GLY A 89 14.72 -14.42 -6.86
CA GLY A 89 14.33 -13.07 -6.49
C GLY A 89 15.35 -12.03 -6.95
N PRO A 90 15.17 -10.75 -6.59
CA PRO A 90 16.08 -9.68 -7.00
C PRO A 90 17.43 -9.84 -6.30
N GLN A 91 18.41 -10.38 -7.03
CA GLN A 91 19.76 -10.65 -6.50
C GLN A 91 20.66 -9.42 -6.60
N THR A 92 20.43 -8.56 -7.59
CA THR A 92 21.21 -7.33 -7.77
C THR A 92 20.52 -6.13 -7.12
N GLN A 93 21.31 -5.15 -6.66
CA GLN A 93 20.77 -3.90 -6.12
C GLN A 93 19.88 -3.16 -7.14
N ARG A 94 20.20 -3.28 -8.43
CA ARG A 94 19.40 -2.69 -9.51
C ARG A 94 18.02 -3.34 -9.63
N GLU A 95 17.92 -4.67 -9.53
CA GLU A 95 16.63 -5.37 -9.52
C GLU A 95 15.80 -5.01 -8.30
N ARG A 96 16.44 -4.89 -7.12
CA ARG A 96 15.76 -4.43 -5.89
C ARG A 96 15.20 -3.03 -6.05
N LEU A 97 15.97 -2.10 -6.63
CA LEU A 97 15.55 -0.73 -6.93
C LEU A 97 14.38 -0.68 -7.92
N VAL A 98 14.40 -1.51 -8.96
CA VAL A 98 13.29 -1.61 -9.92
C VAL A 98 12.04 -2.13 -9.22
N LEU A 99 12.15 -3.17 -8.41
CA LEU A 99 11.01 -3.70 -7.65
C LEU A 99 10.47 -2.65 -6.66
N LEU A 100 11.36 -1.98 -5.92
CA LEU A 100 11.04 -0.83 -5.07
C LEU A 100 10.27 0.25 -5.83
N SER A 101 10.68 0.60 -7.05
CA SER A 101 9.99 1.62 -7.85
C SER A 101 8.58 1.23 -8.28
N ILE A 102 8.29 -0.07 -8.39
CA ILE A 102 6.94 -0.58 -8.69
C ILE A 102 6.04 -0.47 -7.46
N TYR A 103 6.58 -0.74 -6.27
CA TYR A 103 5.87 -0.65 -4.99
C TYR A 103 5.79 0.78 -4.43
N ALA A 104 6.71 1.67 -4.80
CA ALA A 104 6.79 3.04 -4.28
C ALA A 104 5.53 3.89 -4.52
N PRO A 105 4.87 3.87 -5.70
CA PRO A 105 3.62 4.59 -5.91
C PRO A 105 2.53 4.18 -4.92
N TYR A 106 2.44 2.89 -4.58
CA TYR A 106 1.46 2.39 -3.62
C TYR A 106 1.72 2.90 -2.20
N LEU A 107 2.94 3.33 -1.87
CA LEU A 107 3.28 4.00 -0.60
C LEU A 107 3.09 5.52 -0.69
N LEU A 108 3.44 6.13 -1.82
CA LEU A 108 3.33 7.57 -2.03
C LEU A 108 1.88 8.05 -2.02
N ILE A 109 0.96 7.33 -2.67
CA ILE A 109 -0.47 7.68 -2.71
C ILE A 109 -1.09 7.77 -1.30
N PRO A 110 -1.02 6.74 -0.44
CA PRO A 110 -1.56 6.80 0.92
C PRO A 110 -0.83 7.82 1.79
N LEU A 111 0.48 8.04 1.60
CA LEU A 111 1.19 9.12 2.29
C LEU A 111 0.65 10.49 1.90
N LEU A 112 0.49 10.77 0.60
CA LEU A 112 -0.09 12.03 0.13
C LEU A 112 -1.51 12.23 0.67
N LEU A 113 -2.32 11.16 0.69
CA LEU A 113 -3.64 11.17 1.31
C LEU A 113 -3.57 11.49 2.81
N LEU A 114 -2.62 10.90 3.54
CA LEU A 114 -2.39 11.15 4.96
C LEU A 114 -2.00 12.61 5.21
N PHE A 115 -1.00 13.12 4.47
CA PHE A 115 -0.55 14.50 4.55
C PHE A 115 -1.69 15.47 4.25
N THR A 116 -2.50 15.17 3.23
CA THR A 116 -3.69 15.99 2.90
C THR A 116 -4.69 15.99 4.05
N MET A 117 -5.00 14.83 4.64
CA MET A 117 -5.96 14.74 5.75
C MET A 117 -5.46 15.37 7.06
N LEU A 118 -4.14 15.40 7.27
CA LEU A 118 -3.51 16.00 8.45
C LEU A 118 -3.38 17.53 8.34
N PHE A 119 -2.86 18.02 7.21
CA PHE A 119 -2.43 19.42 7.08
C PHE A 119 -3.45 20.31 6.35
N HIS A 120 -4.40 19.75 5.61
CA HIS A 120 -5.30 20.58 4.83
C HIS A 120 -6.30 21.34 5.74
N PRO A 121 -6.34 22.69 5.67
CA PRO A 121 -7.05 23.53 6.64
C PRO A 121 -8.57 23.29 6.66
N HIS A 122 -9.14 22.82 5.55
CA HIS A 122 -10.56 22.45 5.44
C HIS A 122 -10.98 21.35 6.44
N TYR A 123 -10.06 20.46 6.81
CA TYR A 123 -10.31 19.39 7.78
C TYR A 123 -9.93 19.81 9.22
N ASN A 124 -8.95 20.72 9.38
CA ASN A 124 -8.42 21.13 10.68
C ASN A 124 -9.30 22.16 11.42
N GLN A 125 -9.99 23.06 10.69
CA GLN A 125 -10.89 24.05 11.33
C GLN A 125 -12.16 23.43 11.93
N ALA A 126 -12.59 22.27 11.44
CA ALA A 126 -13.81 21.61 11.90
C ALA A 126 -13.66 20.96 13.29
N GLU A 127 -12.47 20.49 13.63
CA GLU A 127 -12.18 19.89 14.93
C GLU A 127 -12.21 20.93 16.06
N LYS A 128 -11.71 22.14 15.79
CA LYS A 128 -11.81 23.29 16.69
C LYS A 128 -13.26 23.74 16.94
N ARG A 129 -14.17 23.52 15.98
CA ARG A 129 -15.59 23.92 16.10
C ARG A 129 -16.46 22.89 16.84
N LYS A 130 -16.06 21.61 16.87
CA LYS A 130 -16.73 20.56 17.67
C LYS A 130 -16.27 20.51 19.14
N ARG A 131 -15.11 21.10 19.46
CA ARG A 131 -14.58 21.22 20.82
C ARG A 131 -15.04 22.48 21.57
N LYS A 132 -15.81 23.35 20.93
CA LYS A 132 -16.49 24.50 21.54
C LYS A 132 -17.97 24.15 21.72
#